data_AF-A0A944B8U6-F1
#
_entry.id   AF-A0A944B8U6-F1
#
_cell.length_a   1.000
_cell.length_b   1.000
_cell.length_c   1.000
_cell.angle_alpha   90.00
_cell.angle_beta   90.00
_cell.angle_gamma   90.00
#
_symmetry.space_group_name_H-M   'P 1'
#
loop_
_entity.id
_entity.type
_entity.pdbx_description
1 polymer ?
#
loop_
_entity_poly.entity_id
_entity_poly.type
_entity_poly.pdbx_seq_one_letter_code
_entity_poly.pdbx_strand_id
1 'polypeptide(L)'
;MRVTQQQLIDILENTDANNVTLLYETPVKMNKKNNPFFVQEGRAWVQQNSVTKRVVDTFGFGLNYTDEVNKELKSNGAEANYQAGEVSWAETIVPNKVIKHKGTGKYYIKIFRSFIANHPVVERVVEYFVDGEPATDEQMRIIEEFEVKTDGNVKKQETAGLSNENQVKMQTIAFDNIISIVVDNTMYELK
;
A
#
# COMPACT_ATOMS: atom_id res chain seq x y z
N MET A 1 -14.09 16.41 3.26
CA MET A 1 -15.05 16.24 4.38
C MET A 1 -14.40 15.37 5.44
N ARG A 2 -14.43 15.73 6.73
CA ARG A 2 -13.84 14.89 7.77
C ARG A 2 -14.76 13.74 8.17
N VAL A 3 -14.22 12.52 8.24
CA VAL A 3 -14.97 11.29 8.54
C VAL A 3 -14.25 10.46 9.59
N THR A 4 -15.02 9.67 10.35
CA THR A 4 -14.49 8.60 11.20
C THR A 4 -14.14 7.37 10.37
N GLN A 5 -13.37 6.43 10.94
CA GLN A 5 -13.09 5.15 10.28
C GLN A 5 -14.36 4.39 9.88
N GLN A 6 -15.39 4.37 10.74
CA GLN A 6 -16.65 3.69 10.43
C GLN A 6 -17.40 4.36 9.27
N GLN A 7 -17.51 5.69 9.29
CA GLN A 7 -18.12 6.41 8.17
C GLN A 7 -17.39 6.18 6.85
N LEU A 8 -16.06 6.08 6.89
CA LEU A 8 -15.29 5.73 5.70
C LEU A 8 -15.61 4.30 5.23
N ILE A 9 -15.71 3.32 6.13
CA ILE A 9 -16.12 1.95 5.76
C ILE A 9 -17.48 1.99 5.06
N ASP A 10 -18.46 2.70 5.62
CA ASP A 10 -19.80 2.81 5.04
C ASP A 10 -19.76 3.46 3.64
N ILE A 11 -18.94 4.50 3.45
CA ILE A 11 -18.73 5.12 2.13
C ILE A 11 -18.13 4.12 1.14
N LEU A 12 -17.09 3.39 1.56
CA LEU A 12 -16.39 2.43 0.71
C LEU A 12 -17.24 1.18 0.39
N GLU A 13 -18.16 0.80 1.28
CA GLU A 13 -19.12 -0.26 1.02
C GLU A 13 -20.10 0.12 -0.10
N ASN A 14 -20.57 1.37 -0.10
CA ASN A 14 -21.64 1.84 -0.98
C ASN A 14 -21.19 2.49 -2.31
N THR A 15 -19.88 2.63 -2.53
CA THR A 15 -19.33 3.17 -3.80
C THR A 15 -19.15 2.08 -4.85
N ASP A 16 -19.44 2.40 -6.11
CA ASP A 16 -19.10 1.56 -7.27
C ASP A 16 -17.74 1.94 -7.91
N ALA A 17 -17.00 2.86 -7.29
CA ALA A 17 -15.69 3.28 -7.76
C ALA A 17 -14.73 2.08 -7.83
N ASN A 18 -14.04 1.97 -8.96
CA ASN A 18 -12.97 1.00 -9.18
C ASN A 18 -11.56 1.61 -9.01
N ASN A 19 -11.50 2.87 -8.58
CA ASN A 19 -10.27 3.59 -8.33
C ASN A 19 -10.43 4.54 -7.13
N VAL A 20 -9.32 4.79 -6.44
CA VAL A 20 -9.24 5.77 -5.35
C VAL A 20 -7.91 6.49 -5.41
N THR A 21 -7.89 7.78 -5.09
CA THR A 21 -6.64 8.51 -4.82
C THR A 21 -6.42 8.56 -3.33
N LEU A 22 -5.25 8.16 -2.86
CA LEU A 22 -4.89 8.23 -1.44
C LEU A 22 -3.77 9.22 -1.22
N LEU A 23 -3.90 10.03 -0.17
CA LEU A 23 -2.79 10.66 0.53
C LEU A 23 -2.57 9.90 1.84
N TYR A 24 -1.41 9.28 1.99
CA TYR A 24 -1.10 8.49 3.18
C TYR A 24 0.36 8.65 3.62
N GLU A 25 0.62 8.41 4.90
CA GLU A 25 1.94 8.44 5.52
C GLU A 25 2.30 7.10 6.15
N THR A 26 3.51 6.63 5.89
CA THR A 26 4.00 5.36 6.44
C THR A 26 5.43 5.52 6.97
N PRO A 27 5.78 4.86 8.09
CA PRO A 27 7.18 4.75 8.49
C PRO A 27 8.00 4.05 7.41
N VAL A 28 9.18 4.57 7.10
CA VAL A 28 10.10 3.95 6.15
C VAL A 28 10.81 2.77 6.82
N LYS A 29 10.70 1.58 6.22
CA LYS A 29 11.46 0.42 6.67
C LYS A 29 12.87 0.51 6.14
N MET A 30 13.85 0.56 7.04
CA MET A 30 15.26 0.65 6.69
C MET A 30 16.08 -0.45 7.36
N ASN A 31 17.17 -0.84 6.70
CA ASN A 31 18.23 -1.63 7.32
C ASN A 31 18.86 -0.82 8.45
N LYS A 32 19.06 -1.44 9.62
CA LYS A 32 19.50 -0.74 10.84
C LYS A 32 21.03 -0.68 10.98
N LYS A 33 21.73 -1.70 10.50
CA LYS A 33 23.18 -1.83 10.65
C LYS A 33 23.88 -0.73 9.84
N ASN A 34 24.75 0.04 10.49
CA ASN A 34 25.49 1.18 9.91
C ASN A 34 24.58 2.33 9.40
N ASN A 35 23.29 2.32 9.75
CA ASN A 35 22.37 3.37 9.34
C ASN A 35 22.44 4.54 10.34
N PRO A 36 22.76 5.76 9.90
CA PRO A 36 22.83 6.95 10.76
C PRO A 36 21.56 7.26 11.56
N PHE A 37 20.38 6.82 11.10
CA PHE A 37 19.12 7.00 11.82
C PHE A 37 18.91 6.03 12.99
N PHE A 38 19.83 5.09 13.21
CA PHE A 38 19.76 4.11 14.29
C PHE A 38 21.06 4.08 15.09
N VAL A 39 20.92 3.94 16.41
CA VAL A 39 22.05 3.73 17.32
C VAL A 39 21.90 2.37 17.99
N GLN A 40 23.03 1.68 18.16
CA GLN A 40 23.05 0.42 18.90
C GLN A 40 23.15 0.71 20.40
N GLU A 41 22.10 0.38 21.14
CA GLU A 41 22.06 0.44 22.61
C GLU A 41 22.07 -0.99 23.16
N GLY A 42 23.23 -1.42 23.64
CA GLY A 42 23.46 -2.80 24.06
C GLY A 42 23.28 -3.79 22.91
N ARG A 43 22.25 -4.64 22.98
CA ARG A 43 21.91 -5.64 21.95
C ARG A 43 20.83 -5.19 20.98
N ALA A 44 20.22 -4.02 21.20
CA ALA A 44 19.11 -3.52 20.40
C ALA A 44 19.54 -2.33 19.52
N TRP A 45 18.86 -2.16 18.39
CA TRP A 45 18.96 -0.96 17.57
C TRP A 45 17.77 -0.05 17.88
N VAL A 46 18.06 1.15 18.36
CA VAL A 46 17.09 2.19 18.71
C VAL A 46 17.09 3.25 17.61
N GLN A 47 15.90 3.60 17.14
CA GLN A 47 15.73 4.65 16.13
C GLN A 47 15.91 6.02 16.79
N GLN A 48 16.86 6.81 16.28
CA GLN A 48 17.14 8.16 16.76
C GLN A 48 16.29 9.20 16.05
N ASN A 49 16.10 9.02 14.74
CA ASN A 49 15.27 9.90 13.92
C ASN A 49 14.15 9.09 13.29
N SER A 50 12.92 9.58 13.48
CA SER A 50 11.75 9.07 12.80
C SER A 50 11.83 9.42 11.31
N VAL A 51 11.64 8.42 10.44
CA VAL A 51 11.61 8.64 8.99
C VAL A 51 10.26 8.17 8.47
N THR A 52 9.52 9.09 7.87
CA THR A 52 8.21 8.83 7.28
C THR A 52 8.23 9.14 5.79
N LYS A 53 7.38 8.42 5.06
CA LYS A 53 7.13 8.61 3.65
C LYS A 53 5.68 9.00 3.46
N ARG A 54 5.44 10.15 2.86
CA ARG A 54 4.13 10.62 2.40
C ARG A 54 3.98 10.29 0.92
N VAL A 55 2.85 9.72 0.56
CA VAL A 55 2.56 9.32 -0.83
C VAL A 55 1.19 9.84 -1.23
N VAL A 56 1.14 10.45 -2.41
CA VAL A 56 -0.10 10.70 -3.17
C VAL A 56 -0.07 9.85 -4.43
N ASP A 57 -1.05 8.98 -4.60
CA ASP A 57 -1.13 8.12 -5.78
C ASP A 57 -2.58 7.66 -6.02
N THR A 58 -2.90 7.30 -7.25
CA THR A 58 -4.19 6.72 -7.65
C THR A 58 -4.04 5.22 -7.84
N PHE A 59 -4.91 4.46 -7.20
CA PHE A 59 -4.88 3.01 -7.19
C PHE A 59 -6.15 2.40 -7.78
N GLY A 60 -6.01 1.20 -8.33
CA GLY A 60 -7.14 0.31 -8.56
C GLY A 60 -7.75 -0.12 -7.23
N PHE A 61 -9.07 -0.15 -7.15
CA PHE A 61 -9.83 -0.36 -5.92
C PHE A 61 -11.06 -1.24 -6.17
N GLY A 62 -11.49 -2.01 -5.17
CA GLY A 62 -12.66 -2.88 -5.27
C GLY A 62 -12.52 -4.08 -6.23
N LEU A 63 -11.33 -4.30 -6.77
CA LEU A 63 -11.06 -5.40 -7.71
C LEU A 63 -10.84 -6.74 -6.98
N ASN A 64 -11.34 -7.82 -7.58
CA ASN A 64 -11.05 -9.16 -7.10
C ASN A 64 -9.62 -9.56 -7.51
N TYR A 65 -8.76 -9.80 -6.52
CA TYR A 65 -7.36 -10.15 -6.77
C TYR A 65 -7.18 -11.43 -7.60
N THR A 66 -7.99 -12.45 -7.36
CA THR A 66 -7.93 -13.69 -8.15
C THR A 66 -8.24 -13.41 -9.62
N ASP A 67 -9.26 -12.60 -9.86
CA ASP A 67 -9.70 -12.25 -11.22
C ASP A 67 -8.65 -11.40 -11.93
N GLU A 68 -8.04 -10.43 -11.25
CA GLU A 68 -6.97 -9.60 -11.81
C GLU A 68 -5.71 -10.43 -12.15
N VAL A 69 -5.30 -11.35 -11.28
CA VAL A 69 -4.17 -12.26 -11.58
C VAL A 69 -4.50 -13.15 -12.78
N ASN A 70 -5.71 -13.70 -12.83
CA ASN A 70 -6.15 -14.55 -13.96
C ASN A 70 -6.28 -13.76 -15.26
N LYS A 71 -6.69 -12.50 -15.21
CA LYS A 71 -6.69 -11.60 -16.37
C LYS A 71 -5.27 -11.37 -16.89
N GLU A 72 -4.33 -11.11 -15.99
CA GLU A 72 -2.92 -10.91 -16.35
C GLU A 72 -2.28 -12.19 -16.92
N LEU A 73 -2.59 -13.35 -16.34
CA LEU A 73 -2.18 -14.67 -16.87
C LEU A 73 -2.67 -14.87 -18.31
N LYS A 74 -3.95 -14.58 -18.60
CA LYS A 74 -4.50 -14.65 -19.97
C LYS A 74 -3.77 -13.71 -20.92
N SER A 75 -3.52 -12.46 -20.50
CA SER A 75 -2.82 -11.46 -21.32
C SER A 75 -1.39 -11.89 -21.67
N ASN A 76 -0.75 -12.69 -20.81
CA ASN A 76 0.59 -13.25 -21.03
C ASN A 76 0.59 -14.65 -21.65
N GLY A 77 -0.56 -15.15 -22.13
CA GLY A 77 -0.67 -16.46 -22.78
C GLY A 77 -0.53 -17.67 -21.84
N ALA A 78 -0.66 -17.47 -20.53
CA ALA A 78 -0.64 -18.52 -19.51
C ALA A 78 -2.05 -19.01 -19.15
N GLU A 79 -2.14 -20.17 -18.51
CA GLU A 79 -3.42 -20.70 -18.03
C GLU A 79 -3.97 -19.89 -16.84
N ALA A 80 -5.25 -19.56 -16.91
CA ALA A 80 -5.94 -18.72 -15.92
C ALA A 80 -6.62 -19.57 -14.85
N ASN A 81 -5.82 -20.24 -14.03
CA ASN A 81 -6.26 -21.14 -12.96
C ASN A 81 -5.78 -20.71 -11.57
N TYR A 82 -5.32 -19.46 -11.44
CA TYR A 82 -4.87 -18.93 -10.16
C TYR A 82 -6.05 -18.83 -9.19
N GLN A 83 -5.79 -19.20 -7.93
CA GLN A 83 -6.72 -19.01 -6.83
C GLN A 83 -5.98 -18.36 -5.65
N ALA A 84 -6.40 -17.16 -5.26
CA ALA A 84 -5.86 -16.53 -4.07
C ALA A 84 -6.23 -17.34 -2.82
N GLY A 85 -5.24 -17.52 -1.93
CA GLY A 85 -5.52 -18.06 -0.60
C GLY A 85 -6.14 -16.99 0.30
N GLU A 86 -6.86 -17.42 1.32
CA GLU A 86 -7.35 -16.52 2.36
C GLU A 86 -6.20 -15.90 3.14
N VAL A 87 -6.40 -14.64 3.57
CA VAL A 87 -5.44 -13.92 4.40
C VAL A 87 -5.67 -14.30 5.86
N SER A 88 -4.89 -15.25 6.38
CA SER A 88 -5.12 -15.85 7.70
C SER A 88 -5.20 -14.83 8.85
N TRP A 89 -4.42 -13.76 8.79
CA TRP A 89 -4.34 -12.71 9.83
C TRP A 89 -5.49 -11.70 9.79
N ALA A 90 -6.32 -11.69 8.73
CA ALA A 90 -7.36 -10.70 8.52
C ALA A 90 -8.75 -11.35 8.33
N GLU A 91 -9.79 -10.57 8.56
CA GLU A 91 -11.16 -10.85 8.11
C GLU A 91 -11.61 -9.78 7.11
N THR A 92 -12.47 -10.18 6.17
CA THR A 92 -13.04 -9.24 5.19
C THR A 92 -14.18 -8.46 5.84
N ILE A 93 -14.12 -7.13 5.74
CA ILE A 93 -15.19 -6.24 6.21
C ILE A 93 -16.03 -5.78 5.03
N VAL A 94 -15.37 -5.31 3.96
CA VAL A 94 -16.00 -4.97 2.70
C VAL A 94 -15.33 -5.80 1.60
N PRO A 95 -16.07 -6.65 0.86
CA PRO A 95 -15.50 -7.49 -0.19
C PRO A 95 -14.59 -6.71 -1.14
N ASN A 96 -13.39 -7.26 -1.39
CA ASN A 96 -12.35 -6.67 -2.24
C ASN A 96 -11.81 -5.28 -1.86
N LYS A 97 -12.33 -4.63 -0.83
CA LYS A 97 -12.05 -3.24 -0.49
C LYS A 97 -11.42 -3.06 0.90
N VAL A 98 -12.00 -3.66 1.93
CA VAL A 98 -11.60 -3.42 3.33
C VAL A 98 -11.44 -4.73 4.08
N ILE A 99 -10.34 -4.84 4.83
CA ILE A 99 -10.08 -5.95 5.75
C ILE A 99 -9.78 -5.41 7.15
N LYS A 100 -10.00 -6.25 8.16
CA LYS A 100 -9.67 -5.96 9.55
C LYS A 100 -8.69 -7.00 10.07
N HIS A 101 -7.64 -6.56 10.74
CA HIS A 101 -6.68 -7.46 11.37
C HIS A 101 -7.29 -8.10 12.62
N LYS A 102 -7.36 -9.43 12.67
CA LYS A 102 -8.05 -10.19 13.74
C LYS A 102 -7.48 -9.92 15.14
N GLY A 103 -6.16 -9.79 15.26
CA GLY A 103 -5.49 -9.56 16.54
C GLY A 103 -5.49 -8.12 17.07
N THR A 104 -5.42 -7.11 16.19
CA THR A 104 -5.26 -5.69 16.59
C THR A 104 -6.54 -4.87 16.39
N GLY A 105 -7.51 -5.39 15.63
CA GLY A 105 -8.73 -4.68 15.28
C GLY A 105 -8.53 -3.57 14.25
N LYS A 106 -7.32 -3.34 13.74
CA LYS A 106 -7.01 -2.27 12.77
C LYS A 106 -7.64 -2.56 11.40
N TYR A 107 -8.15 -1.51 10.76
CA TYR A 107 -8.70 -1.56 9.40
C TYR A 107 -7.66 -1.22 8.36
N TYR A 108 -7.76 -1.88 7.20
CA TYR A 108 -6.88 -1.68 6.06
C TYR A 108 -7.69 -1.61 4.77
N ILE A 109 -7.32 -0.67 3.90
CA ILE A 109 -7.83 -0.61 2.53
C ILE A 109 -6.97 -1.52 1.64
N LYS A 110 -7.62 -2.32 0.78
CA LYS A 110 -6.98 -3.11 -0.27
C LYS A 110 -6.94 -2.28 -1.54
N ILE A 111 -5.75 -2.12 -2.10
CA ILE A 111 -5.51 -1.34 -3.31
C ILE A 111 -4.57 -2.09 -4.25
N PHE A 112 -4.71 -1.83 -5.54
CA PHE A 112 -3.88 -2.42 -6.59
C PHE A 112 -3.11 -1.31 -7.26
N ARG A 113 -1.79 -1.50 -7.38
CA ARG A 113 -0.98 -0.61 -8.20
C ARG A 113 -1.15 -1.01 -9.66
N SER A 114 -2.32 -0.73 -10.21
CA SER A 114 -2.59 -1.00 -11.62
C SER A 114 -1.76 -0.04 -12.45
N PHE A 115 -1.10 -0.55 -13.48
CA PHE A 115 -0.70 0.27 -14.62
C PHE A 115 -1.99 0.71 -15.31
N ILE A 116 -2.64 1.76 -14.80
CA ILE A 116 -3.85 2.27 -15.44
C ILE A 116 -3.38 3.02 -16.69
N ALA A 117 -3.22 2.29 -17.79
CA ALA A 117 -2.71 2.82 -19.04
C ALA A 117 -3.58 3.94 -19.64
N ASN A 118 -4.77 4.22 -19.09
CA ASN A 118 -5.77 5.10 -19.68
C ASN A 118 -6.58 5.97 -18.69
N HIS A 119 -6.17 6.12 -17.42
CA HIS A 119 -6.80 7.10 -16.53
C HIS A 119 -5.90 8.32 -16.35
N PRO A 120 -6.46 9.52 -16.08
CA PRO A 120 -5.69 10.63 -15.56
C PRO A 120 -5.14 10.23 -14.18
N VAL A 121 -3.94 9.63 -14.20
CA VAL A 121 -3.18 9.28 -13.01
C VAL A 121 -2.75 10.60 -12.39
N VAL A 122 -3.15 10.88 -11.14
CA VAL A 122 -2.46 11.90 -10.35
C VAL A 122 -1.00 11.46 -10.32
N GLU A 123 -0.10 12.28 -10.85
CA GLU A 123 1.32 11.95 -10.88
C GLU A 123 1.73 11.50 -9.47
N ARG A 124 2.32 10.31 -9.38
CA ARG A 124 2.67 9.74 -8.07
C ARG A 124 3.70 10.64 -7.41
N VAL A 125 3.31 11.30 -6.33
CA VAL A 125 4.21 12.12 -5.52
C VAL A 125 4.64 11.31 -4.31
N VAL A 126 5.96 11.29 -4.06
CA VAL A 126 6.56 10.66 -2.89
C VAL A 126 7.47 11.68 -2.22
N GLU A 127 7.16 12.00 -0.96
CA GLU A 127 7.94 12.91 -0.13
C GLU A 127 8.42 12.16 1.12
N TYR A 128 9.62 12.49 1.58
CA TYR A 128 10.20 11.92 2.79
C TYR A 128 10.39 13.00 3.84
N PHE A 129 10.15 12.62 5.09
CA PHE A 129 10.30 13.49 6.25
C PHE A 129 11.17 12.81 7.29
N VAL A 130 12.06 13.58 7.93
CA VAL A 130 12.87 13.17 9.07
C VAL A 130 12.46 14.02 10.26
N ASP A 131 11.94 13.38 11.31
CA ASP A 131 11.40 14.04 12.50
C ASP A 131 10.33 15.10 12.22
N GLY A 132 9.53 14.85 11.17
CA GLY A 132 8.42 15.70 10.75
C GLY A 132 8.81 16.80 9.75
N GLU A 133 10.10 17.04 9.53
CA GLU A 133 10.60 18.03 8.58
C GLU A 133 10.96 17.39 7.23
N PRO A 134 10.79 18.10 6.10
CA PRO A 134 11.20 17.59 4.79
C PRO A 134 12.67 17.14 4.79
N ALA A 135 12.92 15.94 4.27
CA ALA A 135 14.26 15.38 4.21
C ALA A 135 15.19 16.24 3.34
N THR A 136 16.40 16.49 3.82
CA THR A 136 17.45 17.15 3.03
C THR A 136 18.03 16.22 1.97
N ASP A 137 18.76 16.74 0.98
CA ASP A 137 19.42 15.92 -0.05
C ASP A 137 20.37 14.86 0.54
N GLU A 138 21.05 15.19 1.64
CA GLU A 138 21.93 14.24 2.34
C GLU A 138 21.12 13.12 3.00
N GLN A 139 20.05 13.48 3.71
CA GLN A 139 19.15 12.51 4.33
C GLN A 139 18.49 11.62 3.29
N MET A 140 18.07 12.19 2.16
CA MET A 140 17.51 11.45 1.03
C MET A 140 18.46 10.36 0.53
N ARG A 141 19.76 10.66 0.37
CA ARG A 141 20.76 9.66 -0.02
C ARG A 141 20.86 8.52 0.99
N ILE A 142 20.85 8.84 2.29
CA ILE A 142 20.86 7.83 3.36
C ILE A 142 19.58 6.99 3.29
N ILE A 143 18.42 7.61 3.15
CA ILE A 143 17.13 6.90 3.04
C ILE A 143 17.19 5.92 1.85
N GLU A 144 17.64 6.37 0.67
CA GLU A 144 17.73 5.52 -0.52
C GLU A 144 18.71 4.36 -0.39
N GLU A 145 19.83 4.57 0.31
CA GLU A 145 20.84 3.54 0.59
C GLU A 145 20.29 2.47 1.53
N PHE A 146 19.56 2.88 2.58
CA PHE A 146 19.13 1.97 3.64
C PHE A 146 17.68 1.48 3.53
N GLU A 147 16.84 2.07 2.66
CA GLU A 147 15.45 1.64 2.47
C GLU A 147 15.38 0.17 2.04
N VAL A 148 14.56 -0.61 2.73
CA VAL A 148 14.32 -2.01 2.39
C VAL A 148 13.39 -2.06 1.18
N LYS A 149 13.99 -2.15 -0.02
CA LYS A 149 13.26 -2.38 -1.27
C LYS A 149 12.73 -3.81 -1.27
N THR A 150 11.45 -3.96 -0.96
CA THR A 150 10.76 -5.25 -1.07
C THR A 150 10.04 -5.30 -2.41
N ASP A 151 10.70 -5.85 -3.42
CA ASP A 151 10.00 -6.38 -4.59
C ASP A 151 9.38 -7.71 -4.17
N GLY A 152 8.15 -7.64 -3.69
CA GLY A 152 7.39 -8.81 -3.30
C GLY A 152 7.05 -9.66 -4.52
N ASN A 153 7.96 -10.56 -4.92
CA ASN A 153 7.62 -11.65 -5.82
C ASN A 153 6.65 -12.59 -5.08
N VAL A 154 5.46 -12.74 -5.64
CA VAL A 154 4.47 -13.72 -5.21
C VAL A 154 4.78 -15.04 -5.91
N LYS A 155 5.52 -15.92 -5.24
CA LYS A 155 5.89 -17.26 -5.76
C LYS A 155 4.74 -18.05 -6.39
N LYS A 156 3.51 -17.88 -5.87
CA LYS A 156 2.31 -18.51 -6.45
C LYS A 156 1.95 -17.98 -7.83
N GLN A 157 2.11 -16.68 -8.09
CA GLN A 157 1.91 -16.11 -9.42
C GLN A 157 3.04 -16.53 -10.39
N GLU A 158 4.28 -16.58 -9.90
CA GLU A 158 5.41 -17.11 -10.66
C GLU A 158 5.19 -18.57 -11.07
N THR A 159 4.74 -19.40 -10.13
CA THR A 159 4.39 -20.81 -10.42
C THR A 159 3.23 -20.94 -11.40
N ALA A 160 2.31 -19.96 -11.42
CA ALA A 160 1.21 -19.91 -12.38
C ALA A 160 1.63 -19.39 -13.76
N GLY A 161 2.85 -18.85 -13.91
CA GLY A 161 3.41 -18.40 -15.18
C GLY A 161 3.61 -16.89 -15.34
N LEU A 162 3.43 -16.08 -14.29
CA LEU A 162 3.73 -14.64 -14.35
C LEU A 162 5.18 -14.33 -13.95
N SER A 163 5.91 -13.65 -14.84
CA SER A 163 7.18 -13.03 -14.49
C SER A 163 6.99 -11.88 -13.50
N ASN A 164 8.04 -11.52 -12.76
CA ASN A 164 7.96 -10.56 -11.64
C ASN A 164 7.42 -9.18 -12.08
N GLU A 165 7.76 -8.73 -13.29
CA GLU A 165 7.30 -7.49 -13.89
C GLU A 165 5.79 -7.48 -14.20
N ASN A 166 5.21 -8.65 -14.46
CA ASN A 166 3.79 -8.82 -14.79
C ASN A 166 2.96 -9.27 -13.58
N GLN A 167 3.55 -9.35 -12.39
CA GLN A 167 2.78 -9.77 -11.22
C GLN A 167 1.81 -8.67 -10.76
N VAL A 168 0.58 -9.07 -10.46
CA VAL A 168 -0.42 -8.19 -9.86
C VAL A 168 -0.04 -7.95 -8.41
N LYS A 169 0.34 -6.71 -8.09
CA LYS A 169 0.77 -6.30 -6.74
C LYS A 169 -0.40 -5.63 -5.99
N MET A 170 -1.03 -6.40 -5.10
CA MET A 170 -1.99 -5.88 -4.14
C MET A 170 -1.25 -5.31 -2.92
N GLN A 171 -1.63 -4.12 -2.49
CA GLN A 171 -1.15 -3.46 -1.30
C GLN A 171 -2.30 -3.30 -0.29
N THR A 172 -1.92 -3.21 0.97
CA THR A 172 -2.84 -2.90 2.07
C THR A 172 -2.31 -1.73 2.86
N ILE A 173 -3.12 -0.67 2.97
CA ILE A 173 -2.75 0.54 3.72
C ILE A 173 -3.65 0.63 4.94
N ALA A 174 -3.06 0.76 6.13
CA ALA A 174 -3.83 0.91 7.37
C ALA A 174 -4.60 2.23 7.34
N PHE A 175 -5.84 2.25 7.83
CA PHE A 175 -6.64 3.47 7.89
C PHE A 175 -5.94 4.56 8.72
N ASP A 176 -5.27 4.18 9.80
CA ASP A 176 -4.46 5.08 10.66
C ASP A 176 -3.37 5.84 9.89
N ASN A 177 -2.97 5.35 8.72
CA ASN A 177 -1.95 5.96 7.88
C ASN A 177 -2.55 6.86 6.79
N ILE A 178 -3.86 6.78 6.54
CA ILE A 178 -4.53 7.54 5.48
C ILE A 178 -4.88 8.93 6.03
N ILE A 179 -4.35 9.97 5.40
CA ILE A 179 -4.70 11.36 5.69
C ILE A 179 -5.97 11.72 4.94
N SER A 180 -6.01 11.41 3.64
CA SER A 180 -7.20 11.61 2.83
C SER A 180 -7.35 10.56 1.73
N ILE A 181 -8.60 10.40 1.30
CA ILE A 181 -9.02 9.51 0.23
C ILE A 181 -10.01 10.26 -0.67
N VAL A 182 -9.77 10.20 -1.97
CA VAL A 182 -10.71 10.66 -2.99
C VAL A 182 -11.37 9.43 -3.61
N VAL A 183 -12.70 9.37 -3.51
CA VAL A 183 -13.54 8.35 -4.13
C VAL A 183 -14.77 9.03 -4.72
N ASP A 184 -15.14 8.65 -5.95
CA ASP A 184 -16.21 9.30 -6.72
C ASP A 184 -16.10 10.84 -6.75
N ASN A 185 -14.89 11.35 -7.03
CA ASN A 185 -14.56 12.78 -7.05
C ASN A 185 -14.80 13.54 -5.72
N THR A 186 -15.04 12.82 -4.63
CA THR A 186 -15.26 13.42 -3.31
C THR A 186 -14.08 13.11 -2.40
N MET A 187 -13.51 14.14 -1.79
CA MET A 187 -12.39 14.01 -0.84
C MET A 187 -12.89 13.85 0.59
N TYR A 188 -12.41 12.80 1.24
CA TYR A 188 -12.65 12.50 2.64
C TYR A 188 -11.33 12.53 3.41
N GLU A 189 -11.31 13.18 4.58
CA GLU A 189 -10.17 13.26 5.48
C GLU A 189 -10.48 12.41 6.71
N LEU A 190 -9.58 11.51 7.11
CA LEU A 190 -9.78 10.75 8.34
C LEU A 190 -9.45 11.61 9.57
N LYS A 191 -10.28 11.49 10.61
CA LYS A 191 -10.03 12.02 11.95
C LYS A 191 -9.34 11.01 12.85
#